data_AF-A0A2V8MX45-F1
#
_entry.id   AF-A0A2V8MX45-F1
#
_cell.length_a   1.000
_cell.length_b   1.000
_cell.length_c   1.000
_cell.angle_alpha   90.00
_cell.angle_beta   90.00
_cell.angle_gamma   90.00
#
_symmetry.space_group_name_H-M   'P 1'
#
loop_
_entity.id
_entity.type
_entity.pdbx_description
1 polymer ?
#
loop_
_entity_poly.entity_id
_entity_poly.type
_entity_poly.pdbx_seq_one_letter_code
_entity_poly.pdbx_strand_id
1 'polypeptide(L)' 'MVNETKNSSKTIYTTHEVSRLLHVNPRSVINWIEQSLLPSYRTPGGHRRIR' A
#
# COMPACT_ATOMS: atom_id res chain seq x y z
N MET A 1 -6.28 -19.89 28.60
CA MET A 1 -7.14 -19.14 27.65
C MET A 1 -6.19 -18.35 26.76
N VAL A 2 -5.84 -18.91 25.60
CA VAL A 2 -4.91 -18.28 24.66
C VAL A 2 -5.69 -17.22 23.89
N ASN A 3 -5.24 -15.97 23.95
CA ASN A 3 -5.84 -14.89 23.17
C ASN A 3 -5.40 -15.07 21.71
N GLU A 4 -6.26 -15.65 20.88
CA GLU A 4 -6.10 -15.64 19.43
C GLU A 4 -6.26 -14.20 18.94
N THR A 5 -5.15 -13.49 18.78
CA THR A 5 -5.12 -12.20 18.10
C THR A 5 -5.49 -12.45 16.64
N LYS A 6 -6.77 -12.24 16.33
CA LYS A 6 -7.34 -12.27 14.98
C LYS A 6 -6.43 -11.46 14.04
N ASN A 7 -5.63 -12.15 13.22
CA ASN A 7 -4.71 -11.55 12.27
C ASN A 7 -5.53 -10.87 11.17
N SER A 8 -5.98 -9.64 11.44
CA SER A 8 -6.72 -8.83 10.47
C SER A 8 -5.74 -8.42 9.39
N SER A 9 -5.72 -9.16 8.29
CA SER A 9 -4.87 -8.86 7.14
C SER A 9 -5.20 -7.46 6.63
N LYS A 10 -4.23 -6.55 6.73
CA LYS A 10 -4.35 -5.19 6.19
C LYS A 10 -4.58 -5.25 4.68
N THR A 11 -5.66 -4.62 4.21
CA THR A 11 -6.11 -4.67 2.81
C THR A 11 -5.77 -3.42 1.99
N ILE A 12 -5.30 -2.35 2.65
CA ILE A 12 -5.00 -1.08 1.99
C ILE A 12 -3.63 -0.58 2.45
N TYR A 13 -2.78 -0.23 1.50
CA TYR A 13 -1.43 0.26 1.74
C TYR A 13 -1.22 1.66 1.18
N THR A 14 -0.36 2.45 1.82
CA THR A 14 0.19 3.68 1.24
C THR A 14 1.41 3.37 0.37
N THR A 15 1.82 4.31 -0.49
CA THR A 15 3.04 4.19 -1.29
C THR A 15 4.29 3.98 -0.42
N HIS A 16 4.36 4.64 0.74
CA HIS A 16 5.45 4.50 1.69
C HIS A 16 5.47 3.14 2.40
N GLU A 17 4.30 2.54 2.62
CA GLU A 17 4.22 1.22 3.24
C GLU A 17 4.65 0.13 2.27
N VAL A 18 4.20 0.20 1.02
CA VAL A 18 4.66 -0.71 -0.04
C VAL A 18 6.15 -0.55 -0.29
N SER A 19 6.66 0.69 -0.26
CA SER A 19 8.11 0.92 -0.44
C SER A 19 8.94 0.30 0.67
N ARG A 20 8.48 0.37 1.92
CA ARG A 20 9.13 -0.30 3.07
C ARG A 20 9.01 -1.81 2.97
N LEU A 21 7.83 -2.34 2.64
CA LEU A 21 7.58 -3.77 2.54
C LEU A 21 8.46 -4.45 1.48
N LEU A 22 8.66 -3.77 0.34
CA LEU A 22 9.42 -4.31 -0.80
C LEU A 22 10.87 -3.81 -0.86
N HIS A 23 11.30 -3.00 0.11
CA HIS A 23 12.62 -2.35 0.15
C HIS A 23 12.98 -1.62 -1.15
N VAL A 24 11.99 -0.92 -1.75
CA VAL A 24 12.18 -0.11 -2.95
C VAL A 24 12.06 1.38 -2.64
N ASN A 25 12.55 2.21 -3.55
CA ASN A 25 12.31 3.65 -3.46
C ASN A 25 10.80 3.94 -3.60
N PRO A 26 10.19 4.84 -2.79
CA PRO A 26 8.78 5.23 -2.94
C PRO A 26 8.42 5.71 -4.35
N ARG A 27 9.37 6.29 -5.08
CA ARG A 27 9.17 6.72 -6.47
C ARG A 27 8.96 5.54 -7.42
N SER A 28 9.57 4.39 -7.17
CA SER A 28 9.31 3.17 -7.95
C SER A 28 7.85 2.74 -7.81
N VAL A 29 7.30 2.77 -6.58
CA VAL A 29 5.90 2.44 -6.33
C VAL A 29 4.96 3.42 -7.03
N ILE A 30 5.28 4.72 -7.01
CA ILE A 30 4.52 5.75 -7.74
C ILE A 30 4.57 5.50 -9.26
N ASN A 31 5.74 5.19 -9.81
CA ASN A 31 5.88 4.89 -11.23
C ASN A 31 5.05 3.67 -11.64
N TRP A 32 5.01 2.61 -10.83
CA TRP A 32 4.18 1.44 -11.10
C TRP A 32 2.69 1.77 -11.08
N ILE A 33 2.24 2.65 -10.17
CA ILE A 33 0.87 3.17 -10.17
C ILE A 33 0.58 3.95 -11.46
N GLU A 34 1.47 4.83 -11.88
CA GLU A 34 1.31 5.65 -13.08
C GLU A 34 1.32 4.82 -14.37
N GLN A 35 2.08 3.72 -14.37
CA GLN A 35 2.08 2.69 -15.42
C GLN A 35 0.89 1.72 -15.32
N SER A 36 -0.02 1.93 -14.36
CA SER A 36 -1.18 1.05 -14.10
C SER A 36 -0.82 -0.42 -13.79
N LEU A 37 0.40 -0.66 -13.30
CA LEU A 37 0.88 -1.97 -12.84
C LEU A 37 0.40 -2.30 -11.41
N LEU A 38 0.00 -1.28 -10.64
CA LEU A 38 -0.55 -1.44 -9.29
C LEU A 38 -1.95 -0.82 -9.19
N PRO A 39 -2.98 -1.61 -8.84
CA PRO A 39 -4.32 -1.09 -8.55
C PRO A 39 -4.26 -0.07 -7.42
N SER A 40 -4.70 1.16 -7.72
CA SER A 40 -4.70 2.22 -6.72
C SER A 40 -5.82 3.22 -6.95
N TYR A 41 -6.10 4.01 -5.92
CA TYR A 41 -7.01 5.14 -5.99
C TYR A 41 -6.45 6.33 -5.21
N ARG A 42 -6.99 7.53 -5.47
CA ARG A 42 -6.66 8.74 -4.72
C ARG A 42 -7.75 9.04 -3.71
N THR A 43 -7.37 9.46 -2.50
CA THR A 43 -8.30 10.06 -1.55
C THR A 43 -8.70 11.47 -2.01
N PRO A 44 -9.75 12.09 -1.44
CA PRO A 44 -10.09 13.49 -1.74
C PRO A 44 -8.93 14.47 -1.54
N GLY A 45 -8.01 14.18 -0.60
CA GLY A 45 -6.78 14.96 -0.37
C GLY A 45 -5.61 14.60 -1.30
N GLY A 46 -5.80 13.77 -2.31
CA GLY A 46 -4.79 13.43 -3.32
C GLY A 46 -3.79 12.32 -2.94
N HIS A 47 -3.87 11.78 -1.72
CA HIS A 47 -3.00 10.67 -1.30
C HIS A 47 -3.37 9.38 -2.03
N ARG A 48 -2.35 8.62 -2.46
CA ARG A 48 -2.52 7.32 -3.12
C ARG A 48 -2.75 6.20 -2.10
N ARG A 49 -3.62 5.25 -2.44
CA ARG A 49 -3.92 4.03 -1.71
C ARG A 49 -3.89 2.84 -2.67
N ILE A 50 -3.24 1.76 -2.25
CA ILE A 50 -3.00 0.54 -3.03
C ILE A 50 -3.80 -0.59 -2.38
N ARG A 51 -4.49 -1.41 -3.20
CA ARG A 51 -5.32 -2.54 -2.77
C ARG A 51 -4.91 -3.82 -3.49
#